data_AF-A0A9L0R1Z9-F1
#
_entry.id   AF-A0A9L0R1Z9-F1
#
_cell.length_a   1.000
_cell.length_b   1.000
_cell.length_c   1.000
_cell.angle_alpha   90.00
_cell.angle_beta   90.00
_cell.angle_gamma   90.00
#
_symmetry.space_group_name_H-M   'P 1'
#
loop_
_entity.id
_entity.type
_entity.pdbx_description
1 polymer ?
#
loop_
_entity_poly.entity_id
_entity_poly.type
_entity_poly.pdbx_seq_one_letter_code
_entity_poly.pdbx_strand_id
1 'polypeptide(L)'
;MFPELNHLLNTTPDRAEQVRSCAVGKGAGPGSVAEDCVSGGSACRPVGKTRPLWSRGRLGVVVRGVLPRGLGSMLAPAEGGLLDLLESSQRPCVLLKVPRKQGKLTLLCDAKTDGSFLVHHFLSFYLKANCKVCFVALIQSFSHYNIVGQKLGVSLTTARERGQLVFLEGLKSSVDVFFRSQEEPHPLQFLREANTGNLQPLFEFVREALKPGDNAEAAWRCPVLLVDDLSVLLSLGVGAVAVLDFIHYCRATVCCELKGNIVTLVHDSGDAEDEENDVLLNGLSHQSHLILRAEGLATGFCRDVHGQLRILWRRPSQLTAQRDRSLTYQYKIQDKSVSFFAKGMSPAVL
;
A
#
# COMPACT_ATOMS: atom_id res chain seq x y z
N MET A 1 -17.50 -14.47 -41.27
CA MET A 1 -17.18 -13.07 -40.88
C MET A 1 -15.90 -13.14 -40.07
N PHE A 2 -14.80 -13.03 -40.81
CA PHE A 2 -13.37 -12.89 -40.49
C PHE A 2 -12.74 -13.59 -39.27
N PRO A 3 -12.06 -14.73 -39.52
CA PRO A 3 -10.99 -15.29 -38.69
C PRO A 3 -9.62 -14.90 -39.29
N GLU A 4 -8.95 -13.87 -38.78
CA GLU A 4 -7.57 -13.55 -39.18
C GLU A 4 -6.95 -12.56 -38.19
N LEU A 5 -6.26 -13.06 -37.15
CA LEU A 5 -5.24 -12.31 -36.38
C LEU A 5 -4.44 -13.19 -35.39
N ASN A 6 -4.33 -14.50 -35.63
CA ASN A 6 -3.65 -15.43 -34.72
C ASN A 6 -2.20 -15.76 -35.14
N HIS A 7 -1.52 -14.86 -35.86
CA HIS A 7 -0.20 -15.16 -36.45
C HIS A 7 0.94 -14.19 -36.13
N LEU A 8 0.82 -13.34 -35.09
CA LEU A 8 1.84 -12.30 -34.82
C LEU A 8 2.46 -12.30 -33.41
N LEU A 9 2.34 -13.36 -32.60
CA LEU A 9 2.98 -13.40 -31.26
C LEU A 9 3.84 -14.64 -30.97
N ASN A 10 4.17 -15.47 -31.97
CA ASN A 10 5.14 -16.55 -31.81
C ASN A 10 6.43 -16.28 -32.59
N THR A 11 7.30 -15.43 -32.05
CA THR A 11 8.74 -15.50 -32.33
C THR A 11 9.53 -15.10 -31.08
N THR A 12 10.07 -16.10 -30.42
CA THR A 12 11.17 -16.03 -29.44
C THR A 12 12.44 -15.44 -30.08
N PRO A 13 13.25 -14.63 -29.37
CA PRO A 13 14.61 -14.37 -29.79
C PRO A 13 15.56 -15.36 -29.10
N ASP A 14 16.24 -16.21 -29.87
CA ASP A 14 17.45 -16.89 -29.40
C ASP A 14 18.66 -16.43 -30.22
N ARG A 15 19.68 -16.08 -29.44
CA ARG A 15 21.14 -16.02 -29.66
C ARG A 15 21.76 -15.56 -30.99
N ALA A 16 22.60 -14.54 -30.77
CA ALA A 16 24.02 -14.43 -31.14
C ALA A 16 24.38 -14.07 -32.58
N GLU A 17 25.05 -12.93 -32.74
CA GLU A 17 26.41 -12.95 -33.27
C GLU A 17 27.21 -11.68 -32.92
N GLN A 18 28.50 -11.90 -32.82
CA GLN A 18 29.54 -11.07 -32.26
C GLN A 18 30.51 -10.74 -33.40
N VAL A 19 30.70 -9.46 -33.75
CA VAL A 19 31.85 -9.05 -34.57
C VAL A 19 32.45 -7.74 -34.07
N ARG A 20 33.78 -7.79 -33.91
CA ARG A 20 34.74 -6.78 -33.48
C ARG A 20 34.82 -5.58 -34.43
N SER A 21 35.23 -4.42 -33.91
CA SER A 21 36.42 -3.72 -34.44
C SER A 21 36.95 -2.69 -33.44
N CYS A 22 38.27 -2.77 -33.23
CA CYS A 22 39.09 -1.79 -32.53
C CYS A 22 39.39 -0.55 -33.39
N ALA A 23 39.78 0.52 -32.70
CA ALA A 23 40.84 1.51 -32.98
C ALA A 23 40.29 2.96 -32.83
N VAL A 24 40.98 4.01 -32.38
CA VAL A 24 42.30 4.33 -31.78
C VAL A 24 42.25 5.85 -31.54
N GLY A 25 42.97 6.40 -30.53
CA GLY A 25 43.41 7.82 -30.51
C GLY A 25 43.01 8.60 -29.25
N LYS A 26 43.85 8.65 -28.18
CA LYS A 26 44.87 9.70 -27.87
C LYS A 26 44.27 11.13 -27.83
N GLY A 27 44.41 11.95 -26.79
CA GLY A 27 45.17 11.84 -25.54
C GLY A 27 45.16 13.15 -24.73
N ALA A 28 46.00 13.17 -23.68
CA ALA A 28 46.56 14.31 -22.93
C ALA A 28 45.65 15.14 -21.98
N GLY A 29 45.89 14.99 -20.67
CA GLY A 29 45.79 16.10 -19.69
C GLY A 29 47.10 16.90 -19.67
N PRO A 30 47.49 17.60 -18.58
CA PRO A 30 46.78 17.91 -17.32
C PRO A 30 46.85 19.42 -16.95
N GLY A 31 46.29 19.83 -15.81
CA GLY A 31 46.52 21.18 -15.26
C GLY A 31 45.76 21.49 -13.97
N SER A 32 46.42 21.25 -12.84
CA SER A 32 46.08 21.69 -11.47
C SER A 32 46.45 23.15 -11.23
N VAL A 33 45.62 23.95 -10.54
CA VAL A 33 46.06 25.05 -9.65
C VAL A 33 44.97 25.33 -8.59
N ALA A 34 45.39 25.52 -7.34
CA ALA A 34 44.61 25.88 -6.16
C ALA A 34 44.73 27.39 -5.84
N GLU A 35 44.07 27.83 -4.76
CA GLU A 35 44.11 29.18 -4.13
C GLU A 35 43.18 30.22 -4.84
N ASP A 36 42.38 31.05 -4.17
CA ASP A 36 42.60 31.78 -2.92
C ASP A 36 41.29 32.21 -2.21
N CYS A 37 41.40 32.39 -0.89
CA CYS A 37 40.45 33.05 -0.01
C CYS A 37 40.56 34.59 -0.11
N VAL A 38 39.44 35.34 -0.14
CA VAL A 38 39.38 36.68 0.49
C VAL A 38 38.01 36.93 1.14
N SER A 39 38.16 37.37 2.39
CA SER A 39 37.27 37.93 3.42
C SER A 39 36.16 38.92 3.03
N GLY A 40 35.12 38.96 3.87
CA GLY A 40 34.24 40.12 4.05
C GLY A 40 33.22 39.89 5.16
N GLY A 41 33.56 40.28 6.39
CA GLY A 41 32.71 40.09 7.57
C GLY A 41 31.64 41.17 7.78
N SER A 42 30.69 40.88 8.67
CA SER A 42 30.24 41.82 9.70
C SER A 42 29.31 41.11 10.70
N ALA A 43 29.66 41.26 11.96
CA ALA A 43 28.90 40.81 13.12
C ALA A 43 27.79 41.82 13.46
N CYS A 44 26.72 41.34 14.12
CA CYS A 44 26.02 42.05 15.21
C CYS A 44 24.94 41.15 15.86
N ARG A 45 25.22 40.67 17.09
CA ARG A 45 24.24 40.43 18.17
C ARG A 45 24.23 41.71 19.06
N PRO A 46 23.46 41.89 20.18
CA PRO A 46 22.60 40.95 20.95
C PRO A 46 21.28 41.56 21.57
N VAL A 47 20.68 40.78 22.49
CA VAL A 47 19.77 41.15 23.64
C VAL A 47 18.27 41.19 23.31
N GLY A 48 17.31 40.64 24.07
CA GLY A 48 17.27 39.87 25.31
C GLY A 48 15.85 39.92 25.95
N LYS A 49 15.50 38.89 26.76
CA LYS A 49 14.35 38.77 27.72
C LYS A 49 12.93 38.68 27.07
N THR A 50 11.93 37.92 27.54
CA THR A 50 11.42 37.59 28.89
C THR A 50 10.48 36.36 28.85
N ARG A 51 10.34 35.65 29.99
CA ARG A 51 9.23 34.71 30.34
C ARG A 51 8.08 35.45 31.04
N PRO A 52 6.88 34.85 31.14
CA PRO A 52 6.33 34.39 32.45
C PRO A 52 5.62 33.01 32.32
N LEU A 53 5.58 32.05 33.26
CA LEU A 53 5.20 31.96 34.69
C LEU A 53 3.73 32.28 34.99
N TRP A 54 2.84 31.27 35.02
CA TRP A 54 1.62 31.27 35.85
C TRP A 54 1.45 29.92 36.55
N SER A 55 1.03 30.01 37.81
CA SER A 55 0.98 28.98 38.84
C SER A 55 -0.46 28.68 39.28
N ARG A 56 -0.69 27.40 39.64
CA ARG A 56 -1.61 26.82 40.65
C ARG A 56 -2.93 27.55 41.00
N GLY A 57 -4.03 26.80 40.91
CA GLY A 57 -5.23 26.96 41.73
C GLY A 57 -5.85 25.58 42.03
N ARG A 58 -6.02 25.28 43.33
CA ARG A 58 -6.49 24.03 43.91
C ARG A 58 -7.79 24.35 44.67
N LEU A 59 -8.84 23.57 44.51
CA LEU A 59 -9.97 23.51 45.45
C LEU A 59 -10.53 22.09 45.44
N GLY A 60 -10.48 21.46 46.62
CA GLY A 60 -11.03 20.14 46.86
C GLY A 60 -12.39 20.24 47.55
N VAL A 61 -13.20 19.19 47.40
CA VAL A 61 -14.27 18.85 48.32
C VAL A 61 -14.12 17.38 48.69
N VAL A 62 -14.13 17.13 49.99
CA VAL A 62 -14.02 15.84 50.67
C VAL A 62 -15.42 15.30 50.92
N VAL A 63 -15.68 14.03 50.61
CA VAL A 63 -16.64 13.21 51.37
C VAL A 63 -16.01 11.84 51.62
N ARG A 64 -16.02 11.45 52.91
CA ARG A 64 -15.44 10.24 53.51
C ARG A 64 -16.41 9.05 53.46
N GLY A 65 -15.81 7.85 53.47
CA GLY A 65 -16.36 6.62 54.06
C GLY A 65 -16.79 5.57 53.03
N VAL A 66 -16.48 4.27 53.13
CA VAL A 66 -15.91 3.41 54.18
C VAL A 66 -15.33 2.16 53.48
N LEU A 67 -14.17 1.66 53.96
CA LEU A 67 -13.54 0.39 53.58
C LEU A 67 -14.14 -0.78 54.41
N PRO A 68 -14.07 -2.05 53.94
CA PRO A 68 -12.96 -2.92 54.39
C PRO A 68 -12.42 -3.84 53.26
N ARG A 69 -11.10 -3.89 53.03
CA ARG A 69 -10.07 -4.82 53.55
C ARG A 69 -10.22 -6.30 53.15
N GLY A 70 -9.20 -6.79 52.43
CA GLY A 70 -8.88 -8.21 52.16
C GLY A 70 -8.11 -8.36 50.83
N LEU A 71 -6.90 -7.81 50.70
CA LEU A 71 -5.59 -8.52 50.75
C LEU A 71 -5.52 -9.81 49.89
N GLY A 72 -4.74 -9.75 48.81
CA GLY A 72 -4.42 -10.90 47.96
C GLY A 72 -3.81 -10.48 46.63
N SER A 73 -2.54 -10.08 46.66
CA SER A 73 -1.72 -9.81 45.49
C SER A 73 -1.57 -11.04 44.59
N MET A 74 -1.86 -10.92 43.30
CA MET A 74 -1.16 -11.73 42.30
C MET A 74 -1.15 -11.02 40.95
N LEU A 75 0.06 -11.01 40.39
CA LEU A 75 0.53 -10.38 39.17
C LEU A 75 -0.48 -10.41 38.02
N ALA A 76 -0.54 -9.29 37.31
CA ALA A 76 -1.02 -9.22 35.94
C ALA A 76 -0.29 -10.28 35.08
N PRO A 77 -0.99 -11.08 34.25
CA PRO A 77 -0.30 -11.94 33.31
C PRO A 77 0.37 -11.05 32.27
N ALA A 78 1.70 -11.17 32.24
CA ALA A 78 2.58 -10.56 31.28
C ALA A 78 2.19 -10.95 29.85
N GLU A 79 2.50 -10.03 28.93
CA GLU A 79 2.51 -10.27 27.49
C GLU A 79 3.33 -11.52 27.14
N GLY A 80 2.63 -12.59 26.80
CA GLY A 80 3.20 -13.84 26.31
C GLY A 80 2.09 -14.69 25.73
N GLY A 81 2.05 -14.82 24.40
CA GLY A 81 1.02 -15.64 23.76
C GLY A 81 0.68 -15.31 22.31
N LEU A 82 1.57 -14.69 21.54
CA LEU A 82 1.39 -14.54 20.08
C LEU A 82 2.36 -15.41 19.26
N LEU A 83 3.15 -16.27 19.90
CA LEU A 83 4.13 -17.14 19.24
C LEU A 83 3.81 -18.65 19.32
N ASP A 84 2.89 -19.09 20.19
CA ASP A 84 2.63 -20.53 20.41
C ASP A 84 1.43 -21.10 19.63
N LEU A 85 1.05 -20.47 18.51
CA LEU A 85 0.01 -20.99 17.60
C LEU A 85 0.55 -21.28 16.18
N LEU A 86 1.87 -21.37 16.02
CA LEU A 86 2.54 -21.54 14.73
C LEU A 86 2.98 -22.96 14.39
N GLU A 87 2.69 -23.95 15.23
CA GLU A 87 2.98 -25.36 14.95
C GLU A 87 1.71 -26.21 14.99
N SER A 88 0.91 -26.11 13.92
CA SER A 88 0.04 -27.20 13.46
C SER A 88 -0.87 -26.70 12.35
N SER A 89 -0.93 -27.49 11.27
CA SER A 89 -2.00 -27.53 10.27
C SER A 89 -1.71 -26.83 8.94
N GLN A 90 -1.53 -27.68 7.91
CA GLN A 90 -1.76 -27.42 6.49
C GLN A 90 -3.16 -26.82 6.26
N ARG A 91 -3.35 -25.52 6.51
CA ARG A 91 -4.58 -24.79 6.20
C ARG A 91 -4.29 -23.62 5.27
N PRO A 92 -5.16 -23.36 4.28
CA PRO A 92 -4.96 -22.27 3.34
C PRO A 92 -5.01 -20.91 4.07
N CYS A 93 -3.98 -20.10 3.84
CA CYS A 93 -3.89 -18.68 4.19
C CYS A 93 -4.10 -18.28 5.68
N VAL A 94 -3.59 -19.04 6.66
CA VAL A 94 -3.60 -18.56 8.07
C VAL A 94 -2.62 -17.38 8.27
N LEU A 95 -1.62 -17.26 7.40
CA LEU A 95 -0.51 -16.32 7.57
C LEU A 95 -0.90 -14.83 7.40
N LEU A 96 -1.88 -14.53 6.54
CA LEU A 96 -2.39 -13.17 6.35
C LEU A 96 -3.62 -12.91 7.23
N LYS A 97 -3.62 -13.35 8.50
CA LYS A 97 -4.51 -12.77 9.52
C LYS A 97 -3.99 -11.37 9.87
N VAL A 98 -4.10 -10.45 8.92
CA VAL A 98 -3.82 -9.03 9.14
C VAL A 98 -4.71 -8.56 10.29
N PRO A 99 -4.15 -7.91 11.32
CA PRO A 99 -4.94 -7.47 12.46
C PRO A 99 -6.13 -6.65 11.97
N ARG A 100 -7.35 -6.98 12.42
CA ARG A 100 -8.58 -6.23 12.13
C ARG A 100 -8.61 -4.84 12.81
N LYS A 101 -7.44 -4.29 13.13
CA LYS A 101 -7.31 -2.98 13.76
C LYS A 101 -7.77 -1.95 12.73
N GLN A 102 -8.75 -1.16 13.13
CA GLN A 102 -9.30 -0.07 12.34
C GLN A 102 -8.32 1.11 12.27
N GLY A 103 -8.47 1.95 11.26
CA GLY A 103 -7.64 3.14 11.07
C GLY A 103 -6.24 2.84 10.57
N LYS A 104 -6.06 1.81 9.73
CA LYS A 104 -4.74 1.39 9.24
C LYS A 104 -4.60 1.54 7.73
N LEU A 105 -3.43 2.05 7.33
CA LEU A 105 -2.91 2.04 5.96
C LEU A 105 -1.97 0.84 5.81
N THR A 106 -2.30 -0.06 4.89
CA THR A 106 -1.48 -1.18 4.47
C THR A 106 -0.98 -0.93 3.06
N LEU A 107 0.34 -0.96 2.89
CA LEU A 107 0.99 -0.84 1.59
C LEU A 107 1.35 -2.24 1.09
N LEU A 108 0.97 -2.53 -0.15
CA LEU A 108 1.41 -3.68 -0.91
C LEU A 108 2.48 -3.18 -1.87
N CYS A 109 3.59 -3.88 -1.93
CA CYS A 109 4.64 -3.62 -2.89
C CYS A 109 4.98 -4.92 -3.58
N ASP A 110 5.30 -4.87 -4.86
CA ASP A 110 5.89 -6.00 -5.54
C ASP A 110 7.15 -5.59 -6.29
N ALA A 111 8.13 -6.48 -6.34
CA ALA A 111 9.41 -6.24 -6.98
C ALA A 111 9.81 -7.50 -7.73
N LYS A 112 9.98 -7.40 -9.06
CA LYS A 112 10.40 -8.52 -9.91
C LYS A 112 9.44 -9.74 -9.84
N THR A 113 8.17 -9.50 -9.47
CA THR A 113 7.08 -10.49 -9.39
C THR A 113 5.74 -9.77 -9.44
N ASP A 114 4.65 -10.47 -9.77
CA ASP A 114 3.29 -9.94 -9.69
C ASP A 114 2.71 -10.07 -8.26
N GLY A 115 2.39 -8.94 -7.64
CA GLY A 115 1.77 -8.83 -6.32
C GLY A 115 0.24 -8.74 -6.34
N SER A 116 -0.40 -8.77 -7.50
CA SER A 116 -1.86 -8.63 -7.66
C SER A 116 -2.67 -9.64 -6.82
N PHE A 117 -2.12 -10.82 -6.54
CA PHE A 117 -2.74 -11.82 -5.67
C PHE A 117 -3.02 -11.29 -4.26
N LEU A 118 -2.23 -10.35 -3.75
CA LEU A 118 -2.47 -9.69 -2.47
C LEU A 118 -3.71 -8.79 -2.54
N VAL A 119 -3.88 -8.03 -3.63
CA VAL A 119 -5.08 -7.20 -3.87
C VAL A 119 -6.33 -8.09 -3.87
N HIS A 120 -6.30 -9.21 -4.61
CA HIS A 120 -7.38 -10.19 -4.63
C HIS A 120 -7.68 -10.79 -3.24
N HIS A 121 -6.62 -11.09 -2.47
CA HIS A 121 -6.75 -11.58 -1.11
C HIS A 121 -7.48 -10.57 -0.22
N PHE A 122 -7.05 -9.30 -0.21
CA PHE A 122 -7.67 -8.26 0.62
C PHE A 122 -9.11 -7.96 0.19
N LEU A 123 -9.38 -7.91 -1.11
CA LEU A 123 -10.74 -7.74 -1.63
C LEU A 123 -11.67 -8.85 -1.12
N SER A 124 -11.27 -10.11 -1.29
CA SER A 124 -12.06 -11.26 -0.80
C SER A 124 -12.21 -11.24 0.72
N PHE A 125 -11.13 -10.91 1.44
CA PHE A 125 -11.09 -10.85 2.90
C PHE A 125 -12.10 -9.82 3.45
N TYR A 126 -12.10 -8.59 2.93
CA TYR A 126 -12.98 -7.53 3.44
C TYR A 126 -14.44 -7.75 3.06
N LEU A 127 -14.72 -8.27 1.87
CA LEU A 127 -16.08 -8.60 1.47
C LEU A 127 -16.67 -9.71 2.36
N LYS A 128 -15.91 -10.79 2.62
CA LYS A 128 -16.29 -11.85 3.57
C LYS A 128 -16.43 -11.34 5.00
N ALA A 129 -15.70 -10.29 5.37
CA ALA A 129 -15.78 -9.67 6.68
C ALA A 129 -16.97 -8.72 6.85
N ASN A 130 -17.86 -8.59 5.85
CA ASN A 130 -19.00 -7.69 5.86
C ASN A 130 -18.61 -6.20 5.97
N CYS A 131 -17.51 -5.82 5.32
CA CYS A 131 -17.06 -4.43 5.22
C CYS A 131 -17.61 -3.76 3.95
N LYS A 132 -17.79 -2.44 3.99
CA LYS A 132 -18.09 -1.63 2.80
C LYS A 132 -16.78 -1.33 2.09
N VAL A 133 -16.66 -1.66 0.81
CA VAL A 133 -15.41 -1.53 0.05
C VAL A 133 -15.62 -0.54 -1.09
N CYS A 134 -14.82 0.51 -1.13
CA CYS A 134 -14.60 1.33 -2.32
C CYS A 134 -13.33 0.80 -2.99
N PHE A 135 -13.50 0.21 -4.16
CA PHE A 135 -12.38 -0.35 -4.92
C PHE A 135 -12.11 0.52 -6.14
N VAL A 136 -10.96 1.18 -6.14
CA VAL A 136 -10.41 1.94 -7.27
C VAL A 136 -9.45 1.01 -8.01
N ALA A 137 -9.92 0.42 -9.11
CA ALA A 137 -9.15 -0.48 -9.95
C ALA A 137 -8.63 0.27 -11.18
N LEU A 138 -7.38 0.74 -11.12
CA LEU A 138 -6.70 1.53 -12.14
C LEU A 138 -6.17 0.69 -13.30
N ILE A 139 -5.95 -0.63 -13.12
CA ILE A 139 -5.42 -1.51 -14.17
C ILE A 139 -6.49 -2.48 -14.68
N GLN A 140 -7.04 -3.30 -13.80
CA GLN A 140 -7.83 -4.47 -14.23
C GLN A 140 -9.33 -4.19 -14.26
N SER A 141 -10.03 -4.86 -15.17
CA SER A 141 -11.48 -4.72 -15.32
C SER A 141 -12.26 -5.35 -14.16
N PHE A 142 -13.52 -4.91 -13.98
CA PHE A 142 -14.45 -5.54 -13.03
C PHE A 142 -14.60 -7.05 -13.30
N SER A 143 -14.68 -7.44 -14.58
CA SER A 143 -14.83 -8.84 -14.99
C SER A 143 -13.64 -9.69 -14.54
N HIS A 144 -12.41 -9.18 -14.67
CA HIS A 144 -11.21 -9.86 -14.22
C HIS A 144 -11.27 -10.12 -12.70
N TYR A 145 -11.53 -9.08 -11.92
CA TYR A 145 -11.68 -9.23 -10.47
C TYR A 145 -12.82 -10.17 -10.09
N ASN A 146 -13.96 -10.13 -10.80
CA ASN A 146 -15.11 -10.98 -10.51
C ASN A 146 -14.79 -12.47 -10.73
N ILE A 147 -14.10 -12.83 -11.81
CA ILE A 147 -13.69 -14.21 -12.09
C ILE A 147 -12.75 -14.72 -10.98
N VAL A 148 -11.74 -13.94 -10.59
CA VAL A 148 -10.82 -14.34 -9.52
C VAL A 148 -11.53 -14.36 -8.15
N GLY A 149 -12.40 -13.39 -7.90
CA GLY A 149 -13.23 -13.31 -6.70
C GLY A 149 -14.08 -14.57 -6.51
N GLN A 150 -14.71 -15.07 -7.58
CA GLN A 150 -15.51 -16.29 -7.55
C GLN A 150 -14.65 -17.51 -7.17
N LYS A 151 -13.41 -17.61 -7.68
CA LYS A 151 -12.46 -18.66 -7.27
C LYS A 151 -12.11 -18.57 -5.78
N LEU A 152 -12.05 -17.36 -5.23
CA LEU A 152 -11.85 -17.10 -3.81
C LEU A 152 -13.14 -17.19 -2.98
N GLY A 153 -14.29 -17.53 -3.59
CA GLY A 153 -15.57 -17.69 -2.90
C GLY A 153 -16.29 -16.38 -2.58
N VAL A 154 -16.11 -15.33 -3.38
CA VAL A 154 -16.88 -14.07 -3.30
C VAL A 154 -17.45 -13.72 -4.67
N SER A 155 -18.66 -13.14 -4.70
CA SER A 155 -19.28 -12.62 -5.92
C SER A 155 -19.27 -11.09 -5.87
N LEU A 156 -18.51 -10.46 -6.77
CA LEU A 156 -18.40 -8.99 -6.79
C LEU A 156 -19.68 -8.35 -7.34
N THR A 157 -20.40 -9.03 -8.24
CA THR A 157 -21.72 -8.58 -8.72
C THR A 157 -22.71 -8.48 -7.56
N THR A 158 -22.81 -9.53 -6.76
CA THR A 158 -23.69 -9.58 -5.59
C THR A 158 -23.30 -8.55 -4.53
N ALA A 159 -22.00 -8.33 -4.30
CA ALA A 159 -21.53 -7.29 -3.39
C ALA A 159 -21.89 -5.87 -3.88
N ARG A 160 -21.83 -5.64 -5.20
CA ARG A 160 -22.20 -4.38 -5.82
C ARG A 160 -23.71 -4.12 -5.74
N GLU A 161 -24.53 -5.12 -6.07
CA GLU A 161 -26.01 -5.04 -5.99
C GLU A 161 -26.50 -4.75 -4.57
N ARG A 162 -25.81 -5.26 -3.54
CA ARG A 162 -26.11 -4.99 -2.13
C ARG A 162 -25.61 -3.63 -1.65
N GLY A 163 -24.91 -2.86 -2.49
CA GLY A 163 -24.25 -1.62 -2.09
C GLY A 163 -23.05 -1.81 -1.14
N GLN A 164 -22.56 -3.05 -0.98
CA GLN A 164 -21.37 -3.35 -0.19
C GLN A 164 -20.09 -2.90 -0.93
N LEU A 165 -20.08 -3.05 -2.25
CA LEU A 165 -18.94 -2.71 -3.11
C LEU A 165 -19.29 -1.54 -4.04
N VAL A 166 -18.52 -0.47 -3.95
CA VAL A 166 -18.45 0.58 -4.97
C VAL A 166 -17.18 0.33 -5.78
N PHE A 167 -17.29 0.21 -7.10
CA PHE A 167 -16.17 -0.14 -7.98
C PHE A 167 -15.96 0.94 -9.04
N LEU A 168 -14.73 1.45 -9.14
CA LEU A 168 -14.28 2.37 -10.19
C LEU A 168 -13.31 1.64 -11.12
N GLU A 169 -13.67 1.52 -12.39
CA GLU A 169 -12.83 0.93 -13.46
C GLU A 169 -11.98 2.02 -14.13
N GLY A 170 -10.77 2.25 -13.65
CA GLY A 170 -9.87 3.32 -14.08
C GLY A 170 -9.63 3.37 -15.60
N LEU A 171 -9.13 2.28 -16.20
CA LEU A 171 -8.86 2.25 -17.66
C LEU A 171 -10.11 2.41 -18.53
N LYS A 172 -11.24 1.87 -18.09
CA LYS A 172 -12.50 2.00 -18.84
C LYS A 172 -13.04 3.42 -18.74
N SER A 173 -13.00 3.97 -17.53
CA SER A 173 -13.46 5.31 -17.22
C SER A 173 -12.55 6.39 -17.81
N SER A 174 -11.25 6.15 -17.99
CA SER A 174 -10.35 7.10 -18.66
C SER A 174 -10.70 7.28 -20.13
N VAL A 175 -11.06 6.20 -20.84
CA VAL A 175 -11.56 6.26 -22.21
C VAL A 175 -12.85 7.10 -22.28
N ASP A 176 -13.82 6.84 -21.40
CA ASP A 176 -15.07 7.62 -21.33
C ASP A 176 -14.81 9.13 -21.12
N VAL A 177 -13.83 9.48 -20.29
CA VAL A 177 -13.47 10.89 -20.01
C VAL A 177 -13.01 11.62 -21.27
N PHE A 178 -12.18 11.00 -22.11
CA PHE A 178 -11.67 11.64 -23.33
C PHE A 178 -12.77 11.85 -24.38
N PHE A 179 -13.77 10.98 -24.45
CA PHE A 179 -14.77 10.97 -25.52
C PHE A 179 -16.15 11.55 -25.15
N ARG A 180 -16.45 11.81 -23.86
CA ARG A 180 -17.75 12.37 -23.43
C ARG A 180 -17.80 13.90 -23.33
N SER A 181 -19.01 14.43 -23.53
CA SER A 181 -19.38 15.84 -23.30
C SER A 181 -19.54 16.14 -21.80
N GLN A 182 -19.21 17.37 -21.39
CA GLN A 182 -18.90 17.86 -20.04
C GLN A 182 -20.04 17.87 -18.98
N GLU A 183 -21.12 17.10 -19.12
CA GLU A 183 -22.33 17.33 -18.31
C GLU A 183 -22.23 16.87 -16.84
N GLU A 184 -21.30 15.98 -16.48
CA GLU A 184 -21.18 15.44 -15.11
C GLU A 184 -19.72 15.38 -14.61
N PRO A 185 -19.45 15.73 -13.34
CA PRO A 185 -18.13 15.63 -12.75
C PRO A 185 -17.68 14.16 -12.68
N HIS A 186 -16.54 13.86 -13.28
CA HIS A 186 -16.02 12.50 -13.35
C HIS A 186 -14.81 12.32 -12.40
N PRO A 187 -14.68 11.19 -11.67
CA PRO A 187 -13.57 10.99 -10.72
C PRO A 187 -12.17 11.13 -11.34
N LEU A 188 -12.05 10.81 -12.63
CA LEU A 188 -10.82 10.92 -13.43
C LEU A 188 -10.75 12.18 -14.31
N GLN A 189 -11.48 13.24 -13.96
CA GLN A 189 -11.50 14.50 -14.72
C GLN A 189 -10.11 15.13 -14.89
N PHE A 190 -9.19 14.87 -13.95
CA PHE A 190 -7.79 15.30 -14.01
C PHE A 190 -7.05 14.85 -15.28
N LEU A 191 -7.52 13.82 -15.98
CA LEU A 191 -6.91 13.36 -17.24
C LEU A 191 -7.10 14.33 -18.42
N ARG A 192 -8.08 15.25 -18.35
CA ARG A 192 -8.32 16.26 -19.41
C ARG A 192 -7.69 17.61 -19.09
N GLU A 193 -7.51 17.89 -17.80
CA GLU A 193 -7.01 19.17 -17.33
C GLU A 193 -5.48 19.14 -17.35
N ALA A 194 -4.90 19.64 -18.44
CA ALA A 194 -3.46 19.84 -18.52
C ALA A 194 -3.01 20.72 -17.34
N ASN A 195 -2.06 20.22 -16.56
CA ASN A 195 -1.29 20.93 -15.51
C ASN A 195 -1.89 21.02 -14.10
N THR A 196 -3.04 20.44 -13.77
CA THR A 196 -3.55 20.56 -12.39
C THR A 196 -3.09 19.42 -11.48
N GLY A 197 -2.82 18.22 -12.00
CA GLY A 197 -2.49 17.04 -11.19
C GLY A 197 -3.50 16.80 -10.06
N ASN A 198 -4.70 17.38 -10.18
CA ASN A 198 -5.59 17.57 -9.05
C ASN A 198 -6.45 16.31 -8.87
N LEU A 199 -6.07 15.48 -7.90
CA LEU A 199 -6.80 14.27 -7.55
C LEU A 199 -8.02 14.53 -6.64
N GLN A 200 -8.41 15.79 -6.43
CA GLN A 200 -9.60 16.14 -5.65
C GLN A 200 -10.88 15.45 -6.15
N PRO A 201 -11.21 15.38 -7.47
CA PRO A 201 -12.41 14.67 -7.92
C PRO A 201 -12.39 13.18 -7.57
N LEU A 202 -11.21 12.55 -7.60
CA LEU A 202 -11.04 11.15 -7.21
C LEU A 202 -11.21 10.97 -5.69
N PHE A 203 -10.66 11.87 -4.89
CA PHE A 203 -10.85 11.88 -3.45
C PHE A 203 -12.32 12.08 -3.07
N GLU A 204 -13.00 13.01 -3.72
CA GLU A 204 -14.42 13.29 -3.52
C GLU A 204 -15.27 12.06 -3.82
N PHE A 205 -15.00 11.36 -4.93
CA PHE A 205 -15.61 10.08 -5.23
C PHE A 205 -15.39 9.05 -4.11
N VAL A 206 -14.16 8.89 -3.62
CA VAL A 206 -13.85 7.96 -2.52
C VAL A 206 -14.60 8.33 -1.24
N ARG A 207 -14.65 9.62 -0.92
CA ARG A 207 -15.37 10.15 0.24
C ARG A 207 -16.86 9.80 0.15
N GLU A 208 -17.52 10.14 -0.95
CA GLU A 208 -18.94 9.84 -1.18
C GLU A 208 -19.22 8.34 -1.14
N ALA A 209 -18.39 7.54 -1.80
CA ALA A 209 -18.52 6.09 -1.85
C ALA A 209 -18.46 5.46 -0.45
N LEU A 210 -17.61 5.98 0.45
CA LEU A 210 -17.40 5.45 1.79
C LEU A 210 -18.19 6.15 2.88
N LYS A 211 -19.02 7.15 2.55
CA LYS A 211 -19.92 7.77 3.53
C LYS A 211 -20.76 6.69 4.23
N PRO A 212 -20.93 6.78 5.57
CA PRO A 212 -21.88 5.94 6.27
C PRO A 212 -23.26 6.24 5.69
N GLY A 213 -23.96 5.20 5.21
CA GLY A 213 -25.31 5.37 4.73
C GLY A 213 -26.27 5.48 5.92
N ASP A 214 -27.33 6.28 5.76
CA ASP A 214 -28.42 6.39 6.74
C ASP A 214 -29.29 5.11 6.82
N ASN A 215 -29.02 4.15 5.93
CA ASN A 215 -29.81 2.94 5.78
C ASN A 215 -29.47 1.92 6.88
N ALA A 216 -30.31 1.86 7.91
CA ALA A 216 -30.17 1.03 9.10
C ALA A 216 -30.10 -0.49 8.83
N GLU A 217 -30.47 -0.96 7.63
CA GLU A 217 -30.56 -2.38 7.28
C GLU A 217 -29.22 -3.02 6.87
N ALA A 218 -28.22 -2.22 6.47
CA ALA A 218 -26.91 -2.72 6.06
C ALA A 218 -25.80 -2.08 6.91
N ALA A 219 -25.76 -2.43 8.20
CA ALA A 219 -24.70 -2.00 9.11
C ALA A 219 -23.36 -2.68 8.74
N TRP A 220 -22.67 -2.14 7.73
CA TRP A 220 -21.33 -2.56 7.35
C TRP A 220 -20.35 -2.31 8.49
N ARG A 221 -19.43 -3.26 8.72
CA ARG A 221 -18.58 -3.23 9.92
C ARG A 221 -17.58 -2.08 9.92
N CYS A 222 -16.97 -1.80 8.77
CA CYS A 222 -16.08 -0.66 8.58
C CYS A 222 -15.93 -0.36 7.08
N PRO A 223 -15.63 0.90 6.72
CA PRO A 223 -15.29 1.26 5.35
C PRO A 223 -13.85 0.85 5.01
N VAL A 224 -13.62 0.49 3.76
CA VAL A 224 -12.31 0.10 3.24
C VAL A 224 -12.10 0.75 1.88
N LEU A 225 -10.99 1.47 1.73
CA LEU A 225 -10.48 1.88 0.42
C LEU A 225 -9.47 0.84 -0.05
N LEU A 226 -9.68 0.29 -1.23
CA LEU A 226 -8.73 -0.57 -1.92
C LEU A 226 -8.31 0.13 -3.22
N VAL A 227 -7.00 0.20 -3.49
CA VAL A 227 -6.44 0.69 -4.76
C VAL A 227 -5.46 -0.35 -5.30
N ASP A 228 -5.65 -0.79 -6.54
CA ASP A 228 -4.91 -1.93 -7.13
C ASP A 228 -3.51 -1.62 -7.63
N ASP A 229 -3.23 -0.41 -8.11
CA ASP A 229 -1.88 0.09 -8.39
C ASP A 229 -1.86 1.63 -8.54
N LEU A 230 -1.27 2.32 -7.56
CA LEU A 230 -1.11 3.77 -7.61
C LEU A 230 -0.05 4.25 -8.60
N SER A 231 0.93 3.40 -8.97
CA SER A 231 2.01 3.78 -9.88
C SER A 231 1.46 4.14 -11.28
N VAL A 232 0.29 3.60 -11.66
CA VAL A 232 -0.44 4.01 -12.88
C VAL A 232 -0.71 5.51 -12.91
N LEU A 233 -0.97 6.16 -11.77
CA LEU A 233 -1.24 7.62 -11.76
C LEU A 233 -0.03 8.42 -12.22
N LEU A 234 1.19 7.97 -11.89
CA LEU A 234 2.44 8.57 -12.39
C LEU A 234 2.54 8.42 -13.91
N SER A 235 2.22 7.22 -14.43
CA SER A 235 2.19 6.95 -15.87
C SER A 235 1.14 7.79 -16.62
N LEU A 236 0.10 8.24 -15.92
CA LEU A 236 -0.93 9.15 -16.44
C LEU A 236 -0.54 10.63 -16.32
N GLY A 237 0.69 10.94 -15.91
CA GLY A 237 1.23 12.30 -15.80
C GLY A 237 0.90 13.02 -14.50
N VAL A 238 0.39 12.31 -13.49
CA VAL A 238 0.15 12.88 -12.16
C VAL A 238 1.43 12.78 -11.34
N GLY A 239 1.98 13.91 -10.88
CA GLY A 239 3.21 13.90 -10.10
C GLY A 239 3.08 13.19 -8.74
N ALA A 240 4.17 12.58 -8.28
CA ALA A 240 4.20 11.79 -7.04
C ALA A 240 3.68 12.53 -5.80
N VAL A 241 3.96 13.84 -5.67
CA VAL A 241 3.47 14.67 -4.56
C VAL A 241 1.94 14.73 -4.53
N ALA A 242 1.29 14.90 -5.68
CA ALA A 242 -0.17 14.95 -5.76
C ALA A 242 -0.81 13.60 -5.39
N VAL A 243 -0.16 12.48 -5.76
CA VAL A 243 -0.60 11.13 -5.36
C VAL A 243 -0.45 10.94 -3.85
N LEU A 244 0.65 11.41 -3.25
CA LEU A 244 0.86 11.39 -1.81
C LEU A 244 -0.16 12.24 -1.06
N ASP A 245 -0.50 13.43 -1.58
CA ASP A 245 -1.55 14.29 -1.03
C ASP A 245 -2.92 13.60 -1.09
N PHE A 246 -3.26 12.96 -2.21
CA PHE A 246 -4.48 12.16 -2.34
C PHE A 246 -4.58 11.07 -1.27
N ILE A 247 -3.50 10.30 -1.05
CA ILE A 247 -3.48 9.27 0.00
C ILE A 247 -3.53 9.88 1.39
N HIS A 248 -2.90 11.04 1.60
CA HIS A 248 -2.99 11.77 2.85
C HIS A 248 -4.44 12.16 3.20
N TYR A 249 -5.17 12.75 2.25
CA TYR A 249 -6.58 13.09 2.42
C TYR A 249 -7.44 11.84 2.63
N CYS A 250 -7.24 10.79 1.83
CA CYS A 250 -7.93 9.51 2.04
C CYS A 250 -7.67 8.95 3.44
N ARG A 251 -6.44 9.04 3.95
CA ARG A 251 -6.09 8.58 5.29
C ARG A 251 -6.76 9.43 6.38
N ALA A 252 -6.82 10.74 6.23
CA ALA A 252 -7.52 11.61 7.17
C ALA A 252 -9.01 11.21 7.27
N THR A 253 -9.69 11.09 6.14
CA THR A 253 -11.12 10.74 6.13
C THR A 253 -11.37 9.27 6.48
N VAL A 254 -10.78 8.32 5.75
CA VAL A 254 -11.07 6.89 5.92
C VAL A 254 -10.50 6.37 7.25
N CYS A 255 -9.22 6.60 7.55
CA CYS A 255 -8.61 6.02 8.75
C CYS A 255 -8.94 6.79 10.02
N CYS A 256 -8.91 8.13 10.01
CA CYS A 256 -9.09 8.92 11.24
C CYS A 256 -10.55 9.19 11.55
N GLU A 257 -11.35 9.65 10.58
CA GLU A 257 -12.77 9.98 10.81
C GLU A 257 -13.65 8.74 10.81
N LEU A 258 -13.57 7.93 9.74
CA LEU A 258 -14.48 6.79 9.52
C LEU A 258 -14.02 5.49 10.21
N LYS A 259 -12.84 5.48 10.84
CA LYS A 259 -12.21 4.28 11.44
C LYS A 259 -12.15 3.08 10.45
N GLY A 260 -12.00 3.39 9.17
CA GLY A 260 -11.82 2.43 8.10
C GLY A 260 -10.36 2.03 7.89
N ASN A 261 -10.12 1.24 6.85
CA ASN A 261 -8.77 0.83 6.45
C ASN A 261 -8.49 1.21 5.00
N ILE A 262 -7.23 1.44 4.69
CA ILE A 262 -6.75 1.66 3.32
C ILE A 262 -5.77 0.55 2.98
N VAL A 263 -5.93 -0.04 1.80
CA VAL A 263 -4.97 -0.95 1.20
C VAL A 263 -4.65 -0.44 -0.19
N THR A 264 -3.37 -0.25 -0.46
CA THR A 264 -2.92 0.22 -1.77
C THR A 264 -1.72 -0.58 -2.23
N LEU A 265 -1.63 -0.84 -3.52
CA LEU A 265 -0.43 -1.40 -4.14
C LEU A 265 0.35 -0.33 -4.90
N VAL A 266 1.67 -0.48 -4.92
CA VAL A 266 2.63 0.32 -5.67
C VAL A 266 3.66 -0.64 -6.23
N HIS A 267 3.94 -0.55 -7.53
CA HIS A 267 4.98 -1.35 -8.16
C HIS A 267 6.36 -0.81 -7.80
N ASP A 268 7.25 -1.68 -7.33
CA ASP A 268 8.65 -1.35 -7.10
C ASP A 268 9.40 -1.59 -8.40
N SER A 269 9.74 -0.49 -9.08
CA SER A 269 10.46 -0.48 -10.36
C SER A 269 11.87 -1.06 -10.25
N GLY A 270 12.37 -1.27 -9.01
CA GLY A 270 13.61 -1.97 -8.74
C GLY A 270 14.83 -1.20 -9.23
N ASP A 271 15.40 -1.65 -10.35
CA ASP A 271 16.65 -1.11 -10.91
C ASP A 271 16.40 -0.03 -11.99
N ALA A 272 15.15 0.39 -12.21
CA ALA A 272 14.85 1.50 -13.11
C ALA A 272 15.09 2.84 -12.41
N GLU A 273 15.69 3.80 -13.12
CA GLU A 273 15.90 5.18 -12.67
C GLU A 273 14.59 5.98 -12.68
N ASP A 274 13.56 5.51 -11.96
CA ASP A 274 12.27 6.18 -11.81
C ASP A 274 12.20 6.90 -10.45
N GLU A 275 12.76 8.10 -10.42
CA GLU A 275 12.84 8.93 -9.21
C GLU A 275 11.44 9.28 -8.66
N GLU A 276 10.43 9.46 -9.52
CA GLU A 276 9.07 9.78 -9.08
C GLU A 276 8.41 8.60 -8.37
N ASN A 277 8.56 7.40 -8.93
CA ASN A 277 8.05 6.18 -8.29
C ASN A 277 8.77 5.91 -6.95
N ASP A 278 10.07 6.17 -6.87
CA ASP A 278 10.83 6.08 -5.62
C ASP A 278 10.32 7.05 -4.56
N VAL A 279 10.02 8.30 -4.94
CA VAL A 279 9.43 9.30 -4.03
C VAL A 279 8.06 8.82 -3.53
N LEU A 280 7.22 8.30 -4.42
CA LEU A 280 5.90 7.77 -4.08
C LEU A 280 6.02 6.58 -3.11
N LEU A 281 6.83 5.58 -3.45
CA LEU A 281 7.02 4.36 -2.67
C LEU A 281 7.59 4.67 -1.28
N ASN A 282 8.59 5.55 -1.20
CA ASN A 282 9.17 5.98 0.07
C ASN A 282 8.14 6.75 0.90
N GLY A 283 7.44 7.72 0.31
CA GLY A 283 6.40 8.49 0.98
C GLY A 283 5.29 7.61 1.57
N LEU A 284 4.77 6.66 0.79
CA LEU A 284 3.75 5.71 1.24
C LEU A 284 4.28 4.74 2.28
N SER A 285 5.51 4.27 2.13
CA SER A 285 6.19 3.46 3.15
C SER A 285 6.27 4.22 4.46
N HIS A 286 6.51 5.55 4.40
CA HIS A 286 6.57 6.38 5.59
C HIS A 286 5.25 6.50 6.35
N GLN A 287 4.14 6.54 5.61
CA GLN A 287 2.78 6.70 6.15
C GLN A 287 2.13 5.38 6.56
N SER A 288 2.66 4.25 6.11
CA SER A 288 2.06 2.92 6.27
C SER A 288 2.32 2.28 7.63
N HIS A 289 1.35 1.50 8.09
CA HIS A 289 1.43 0.75 9.35
C HIS A 289 1.90 -0.69 9.14
N LEU A 290 1.61 -1.23 7.96
CA LEU A 290 1.96 -2.57 7.51
C LEU A 290 2.43 -2.44 6.06
N ILE A 291 3.58 -3.04 5.74
CA ILE A 291 4.06 -3.16 4.38
C ILE A 291 4.21 -4.65 4.07
N LEU A 292 3.60 -5.07 2.97
CA LEU A 292 3.69 -6.42 2.42
C LEU A 292 4.43 -6.34 1.08
N ARG A 293 5.72 -6.72 1.08
CA ARG A 293 6.56 -6.69 -0.12
C ARG A 293 6.67 -8.09 -0.72
N ALA A 294 6.04 -8.31 -1.86
CA ALA A 294 6.20 -9.50 -2.67
C ALA A 294 7.45 -9.33 -3.55
N GLU A 295 8.42 -10.24 -3.44
CA GLU A 295 9.68 -10.14 -4.17
C GLU A 295 9.91 -11.44 -4.95
N GLY A 296 10.52 -11.33 -6.12
CA GLY A 296 11.12 -12.47 -6.80
C GLY A 296 12.21 -13.13 -5.94
N LEU A 297 12.50 -14.41 -6.21
CA LEU A 297 13.59 -15.12 -5.52
C LEU A 297 14.95 -14.64 -6.04
N ALA A 298 15.90 -14.40 -5.14
CA ALA A 298 17.26 -13.99 -5.51
C ALA A 298 17.99 -15.02 -6.40
N THR A 299 17.61 -16.31 -6.31
CA THR A 299 18.19 -17.40 -7.11
C THR A 299 17.53 -17.56 -8.48
N GLY A 300 16.55 -16.73 -8.83
CA GLY A 300 15.75 -16.86 -10.05
C GLY A 300 14.51 -17.73 -9.89
N PHE A 301 13.99 -18.23 -11.01
CA PHE A 301 12.70 -18.93 -11.06
C PHE A 301 12.73 -20.34 -10.44
N CYS A 302 11.66 -20.71 -9.73
CA CYS A 302 11.43 -22.07 -9.25
C CYS A 302 9.99 -22.50 -9.54
N ARG A 303 9.79 -23.73 -10.01
CA ARG A 303 8.45 -24.29 -10.28
C ARG A 303 7.58 -24.38 -9.03
N ASP A 304 8.21 -24.63 -7.89
CA ASP A 304 7.51 -24.91 -6.63
C ASP A 304 7.46 -23.71 -5.68
N VAL A 305 8.20 -22.64 -5.97
CA VAL A 305 8.22 -21.41 -5.19
C VAL A 305 8.15 -20.22 -6.14
N HIS A 306 7.05 -19.47 -6.08
CA HIS A 306 6.83 -18.34 -7.01
C HIS A 306 7.57 -17.08 -6.58
N GLY A 307 7.74 -16.89 -5.26
CA GLY A 307 8.43 -15.73 -4.72
C GLY A 307 8.56 -15.77 -3.20
N GLN A 308 8.96 -14.64 -2.64
CA GLN A 308 8.99 -14.41 -1.20
C GLN A 308 8.14 -13.20 -0.81
N LEU A 309 7.46 -13.27 0.34
CA LEU A 309 6.69 -12.20 0.93
C LEU A 309 7.41 -11.74 2.20
N ARG A 310 7.80 -10.46 2.22
CA ARG A 310 8.33 -9.78 3.40
C ARG A 310 7.24 -8.96 4.05
N ILE A 311 7.06 -9.16 5.35
CA ILE A 311 6.08 -8.47 6.17
C ILE A 311 6.82 -7.54 7.12
N LEU A 312 6.51 -6.25 7.03
CA LEU A 312 7.13 -5.19 7.81
C LEU A 312 6.04 -4.47 8.60
N TRP A 313 6.10 -4.55 9.92
CA TRP A 313 5.20 -3.79 10.80
C TRP A 313 5.91 -2.54 11.29
N ARG A 314 5.36 -1.38 10.95
CA ARG A 314 5.86 -0.12 11.48
C ARG A 314 5.17 0.16 12.81
N ARG A 315 5.94 0.19 13.90
CA ARG A 315 5.42 0.63 15.21
C ARG A 315 5.46 2.15 15.28
N PRO A 316 4.44 2.81 15.89
CA PRO A 316 4.60 4.19 16.32
C PRO A 316 5.80 4.26 17.26
N SER A 317 6.72 5.17 16.98
CA SER A 317 8.00 5.40 17.67
C SER A 317 7.90 5.28 19.19
N GLN A 318 8.20 4.10 19.73
CA GLN A 318 8.63 3.96 21.11
C GLN A 318 10.16 4.03 21.11
N LEU A 319 10.70 4.91 21.96
CA LEU A 319 12.11 5.27 22.15
C LEU A 319 13.05 4.12 22.58
N THR A 320 12.67 2.87 22.37
CA THR A 320 13.52 1.71 22.63
C THR A 320 13.92 1.10 21.31
N ALA A 321 15.21 0.82 21.14
CA ALA A 321 15.86 0.31 19.94
C ALA A 321 15.45 -1.14 19.56
N GLN A 322 14.16 -1.48 19.66
CA GLN A 322 13.62 -2.70 19.09
C GLN A 322 13.44 -2.48 17.58
N ARG A 323 14.33 -3.09 16.81
CA ARG A 323 14.24 -3.18 15.34
C ARG A 323 12.82 -3.56 14.92
N ASP A 324 12.32 -2.91 13.87
CA ASP A 324 11.10 -3.30 13.19
C ASP A 324 11.15 -4.82 12.94
N ARG A 325 10.17 -5.55 13.49
CA ARG A 325 10.08 -6.99 13.26
C ARG A 325 9.76 -7.17 11.79
N SER A 326 10.68 -7.76 11.04
CA SER A 326 10.43 -8.23 9.68
C SER A 326 10.31 -9.74 9.69
N LEU A 327 9.32 -10.27 8.97
CA LEU A 327 9.15 -11.70 8.75
C LEU A 327 9.18 -11.96 7.25
N THR A 328 9.89 -13.01 6.85
CA THR A 328 10.02 -13.41 5.45
C THR A 328 9.50 -14.81 5.28
N TYR A 329 8.56 -14.96 4.34
CA TYR A 329 8.00 -16.25 3.95
C TYR A 329 8.19 -16.46 2.46
N GLN A 330 8.27 -17.70 2.03
CA GLN A 330 8.15 -18.05 0.62
C GLN A 330 6.69 -18.39 0.32
N TYR A 331 6.26 -18.17 -0.91
CA TYR A 331 4.88 -18.45 -1.31
C TYR A 331 4.80 -19.24 -2.62
N LYS A 332 3.74 -20.03 -2.71
CA LYS A 332 3.31 -20.73 -3.93
C LYS A 332 1.86 -20.37 -4.20
N ILE A 333 1.61 -19.80 -5.38
CA ILE A 333 0.27 -19.47 -5.85
C ILE A 333 -0.35 -20.74 -6.42
N GLN A 334 -1.60 -20.99 -6.06
CA GLN A 334 -2.43 -22.07 -6.59
C GLN A 334 -3.74 -21.46 -7.10
N ASP A 335 -4.53 -22.21 -7.86
CA ASP A 335 -5.74 -21.69 -8.51
C ASP A 335 -6.76 -21.04 -7.57
N LYS A 336 -6.87 -21.55 -6.34
CA LYS A 336 -7.87 -21.11 -5.34
C LYS A 336 -7.27 -20.59 -4.04
N SER A 337 -5.95 -20.65 -3.88
CA SER A 337 -5.31 -20.28 -2.62
C SER A 337 -3.84 -19.93 -2.81
N VAL A 338 -3.26 -19.27 -1.80
CA VAL A 338 -1.82 -19.03 -1.73
C VAL A 338 -1.28 -19.71 -0.48
N SER A 339 -0.33 -20.62 -0.67
CA SER A 339 0.37 -21.28 0.44
C SER A 339 1.63 -20.52 0.78
N PHE A 340 1.84 -20.25 2.07
CA PHE A 340 3.03 -19.61 2.60
C PHE A 340 3.81 -20.60 3.47
N PHE A 341 5.13 -20.59 3.36
CA PHE A 341 6.02 -21.46 4.12
C PHE A 341 7.28 -20.70 4.54
N ALA A 342 7.89 -21.11 5.65
CA ALA A 342 9.17 -20.55 6.08
C ALA A 342 10.24 -20.83 5.02
N LYS A 343 11.24 -19.95 4.92
CA LYS A 343 12.36 -20.14 3.99
C LYS A 343 13.05 -21.48 4.27
N GLY A 344 13.22 -22.30 3.25
CA GLY A 344 13.83 -23.63 3.35
C GLY A 344 12.87 -24.78 3.66
N MET A 345 11.59 -24.50 3.89
CA MET A 345 10.54 -25.51 4.11
C MET A 345 9.67 -25.73 2.85
N SER A 346 10.21 -25.49 1.65
CA SER A 346 9.44 -25.68 0.42
C SER A 346 9.24 -27.16 0.13
N PRO A 347 8.12 -27.57 -0.49
CA PRO A 347 7.89 -28.98 -0.87
C PRO A 347 8.89 -29.54 -1.89
N ALA A 348 9.74 -28.69 -2.49
CA ALA A 348 10.81 -29.13 -3.38
C ALA A 348 12.11 -29.48 -2.63
N VAL A 349 12.22 -29.06 -1.36
CA VAL A 349 13.37 -29.31 -0.48
C VAL A 349 13.09 -30.44 0.51
N LEU A 350 11.81 -30.71 0.81
CA LEU A 350 11.33 -31.77 1.71
C LEU A 350 10.91 -33.01 0.92
#